data_AF-A0A2P6SD08-F1
#
_entry.id   AF-A0A2P6SD08-F1
#
_cell.length_a   1.000
_cell.length_b   1.000
_cell.length_c   1.000
_cell.angle_alpha   90.00
_cell.angle_beta   90.00
_cell.angle_gamma   90.00
#
_symmetry.space_group_name_H-M   'P 1'
#
loop_
_entity.id
_entity.type
_entity.pdbx_description
1 polymer ?
#
loop_
_entity_poly.entity_id
_entity_poly.type
_entity_poly.pdbx_seq_one_letter_code
_entity_poly.pdbx_strand_id
1 'polypeptide(L)'
;MYNAEKRGKRQFMIRPSSKVIIKFLIVMQKHGYIGEFEYVDDHRSGKIVVELNGRLNKCGVISPRFDVGVKEIEGWTARLLPSRQASLLSSIQFGPQDGWLSSFYSCLIKKYDKENVVEANFGELEKERCNSNTSDLSFIHTLKTNTDLLVCKAEYYHQCGEYQKCFELTSFLLEKDTLHLKSTLVHLAAAMELGNSNELYLMACNLVKDYLQKALSWFSVGCYYYCIKKYDQSRRYFSKATNVDGNFPPVWIGYGNAYSAQDEGDQAMSIYRTAARLFPGCHLPTLYIGKEYMRTHSYKLAEQGTLNDGRVIAVKQLSAAS
;
A
#
# COMPACT_ATOMS: atom_id res chain seq x y z
N MET A 1 -18.64 -14.34 -5.14
CA MET A 1 -19.44 -14.30 -6.40
C MET A 1 -19.34 -15.62 -7.15
N TYR A 2 -18.37 -15.84 -8.03
CA TYR A 2 -18.30 -17.04 -8.89
C TYR A 2 -18.44 -18.39 -8.14
N ASN A 3 -17.75 -18.56 -7.01
CA ASN A 3 -17.85 -19.78 -6.21
C ASN A 3 -19.25 -20.03 -5.62
N ALA A 4 -20.00 -18.95 -5.32
CA ALA A 4 -21.38 -19.07 -4.82
C ALA A 4 -22.33 -19.50 -5.93
N GLU A 5 -22.12 -18.95 -7.13
CA GLU A 5 -22.90 -19.30 -8.33
C GLU A 5 -22.63 -20.73 -8.80
N LYS A 6 -21.36 -21.15 -8.81
CA LYS A 6 -20.98 -22.55 -9.09
C LYS A 6 -21.60 -23.55 -8.11
N ARG A 7 -21.90 -23.11 -6.88
CA ARG A 7 -22.60 -23.89 -5.86
C ARG A 7 -24.14 -23.80 -5.98
N GLY A 8 -24.67 -23.12 -7.00
CA GLY A 8 -26.11 -22.97 -7.23
C GLY A 8 -26.82 -22.05 -6.24
N LYS A 9 -26.09 -21.19 -5.51
CA LYS A 9 -26.74 -20.25 -4.59
C LYS A 9 -27.36 -19.09 -5.37
N ARG A 10 -28.60 -18.73 -5.04
CA ARG A 10 -29.31 -17.58 -5.63
C ARG A 10 -28.86 -16.23 -5.08
N GLN A 11 -28.36 -16.21 -3.85
CA GLN A 11 -27.89 -15.00 -3.19
C GLN A 11 -26.54 -15.26 -2.53
N PHE A 12 -25.71 -14.22 -2.46
CA PHE A 12 -24.50 -14.24 -1.65
C PHE A 12 -24.32 -12.92 -0.92
N MET A 13 -23.48 -12.97 0.10
CA MET A 13 -23.28 -11.85 1.01
C MET A 13 -21.81 -11.45 1.06
N ILE A 14 -21.55 -10.14 1.04
CA ILE A 14 -20.22 -9.54 1.12
C ILE A 14 -20.07 -8.85 2.47
N ARG A 15 -18.95 -9.13 3.14
CA ARG A 15 -18.46 -8.41 4.32
C ARG A 15 -16.93 -8.32 4.27
N PRO A 16 -16.31 -7.18 4.59
CA PRO A 16 -16.93 -5.87 4.91
C PRO A 16 -17.51 -5.17 3.68
N SER A 17 -18.47 -4.26 3.87
CA SER A 17 -18.97 -3.40 2.80
C SER A 17 -18.03 -2.22 2.56
N SER A 18 -17.65 -1.97 1.32
CA SER A 18 -16.83 -0.81 0.93
C SER A 18 -17.53 -0.02 -0.16
N LYS A 19 -17.37 1.31 -0.17
CA LYS A 19 -17.91 2.20 -1.21
C LYS A 19 -17.42 1.79 -2.61
N VAL A 20 -16.19 1.29 -2.72
CA VAL A 20 -15.62 0.79 -3.98
C VAL A 20 -16.35 -0.48 -4.42
N ILE A 21 -16.65 -1.39 -3.50
CA ILE A 21 -17.41 -2.61 -3.79
C ILE A 21 -18.82 -2.26 -4.27
N ILE A 22 -19.48 -1.29 -3.63
CA ILE A 22 -20.82 -0.85 -4.04
C ILE A 22 -20.79 -0.24 -5.44
N LYS A 23 -19.87 0.70 -5.73
CA LYS A 23 -19.70 1.24 -7.09
C LYS A 23 -19.40 0.15 -8.12
N PHE A 24 -18.57 -0.83 -7.77
CA PHE A 24 -18.27 -1.96 -8.63
C PHE A 24 -19.51 -2.83 -8.91
N LEU A 25 -20.34 -3.11 -7.89
CA LEU A 25 -21.60 -3.84 -8.05
C LEU A 25 -22.58 -3.10 -8.96
N ILE A 26 -22.67 -1.78 -8.86
CA ILE A 26 -23.50 -0.97 -9.78
C ILE A 26 -23.08 -1.17 -11.24
N VAL A 27 -21.76 -1.17 -11.50
CA VAL A 27 -21.23 -1.45 -12.85
C VAL A 27 -21.59 -2.87 -13.28
N MET A 28 -21.45 -3.86 -12.40
CA MET A 28 -21.83 -5.25 -12.70
C MET A 28 -23.33 -5.41 -12.99
N GLN A 29 -24.19 -4.72 -12.24
CA GLN A 29 -25.64 -4.75 -12.42
C GLN A 29 -26.03 -4.10 -13.75
N LYS A 30 -25.42 -2.95 -14.09
CA LYS A 30 -25.63 -2.23 -15.35
C LYS A 30 -25.26 -3.08 -16.58
N HIS A 31 -24.16 -3.84 -16.49
CA HIS A 31 -23.75 -4.78 -17.54
C HIS A 31 -24.52 -6.12 -17.47
N GLY A 32 -25.46 -6.28 -16.54
CA GLY A 32 -26.36 -7.43 -16.44
C GLY A 32 -25.68 -8.72 -15.97
N TYR A 33 -24.57 -8.62 -15.24
CA TYR A 33 -23.85 -9.76 -14.67
C TYR A 33 -24.46 -10.26 -13.36
N ILE A 34 -25.05 -9.36 -12.57
CA ILE A 34 -25.73 -9.64 -11.30
C ILE A 34 -27.15 -9.10 -11.33
N GLY A 35 -27.99 -9.56 -10.40
CA GLY A 35 -29.32 -9.03 -10.17
C GLY A 35 -29.30 -7.79 -9.27
N GLU A 36 -30.38 -7.61 -8.52
CA GLU A 36 -30.46 -6.55 -7.51
C GLU A 36 -29.50 -6.83 -6.35
N PHE A 37 -29.08 -5.77 -5.67
CA PHE A 37 -28.31 -5.88 -4.45
C PHE A 37 -28.77 -4.86 -3.41
N GLU A 38 -28.71 -5.26 -2.15
CA GLU A 38 -29.15 -4.46 -1.01
C GLU A 38 -28.00 -4.26 -0.04
N TYR A 39 -27.88 -3.02 0.45
CA TYR A 39 -26.98 -2.68 1.55
C TYR A 39 -27.74 -2.79 2.88
N VAL A 40 -27.22 -3.62 3.78
CA VAL A 40 -27.73 -3.80 5.13
C VAL A 40 -26.71 -3.21 6.10
N ASP A 41 -27.09 -2.15 6.79
CA ASP A 41 -26.26 -1.53 7.83
C ASP A 41 -26.36 -2.32 9.13
N ASP A 42 -25.21 -2.78 9.61
CA ASP A 42 -25.09 -3.61 10.80
C ASP A 42 -24.45 -2.86 11.97
N HIS A 43 -24.22 -1.55 11.82
CA HIS A 43 -23.47 -0.66 12.74
C HIS A 43 -22.05 -1.16 13.07
N ARG A 44 -21.56 -2.15 12.32
CA ARG A 44 -20.20 -2.69 12.38
C ARG A 44 -19.52 -2.43 11.05
N SER A 45 -19.46 -3.45 10.18
CA SER A 45 -18.73 -3.40 8.91
C SER A 45 -19.64 -3.27 7.68
N GLY A 46 -20.95 -3.09 7.89
CA GLY A 46 -22.00 -3.22 6.89
C GLY A 46 -22.02 -4.59 6.18
N LYS A 47 -23.09 -4.86 5.43
CA LYS A 47 -23.26 -6.09 4.65
C LYS A 47 -23.88 -5.74 3.32
N ILE A 48 -23.49 -6.44 2.28
CA ILE A 48 -24.13 -6.31 0.98
C ILE A 48 -24.68 -7.68 0.59
N VAL A 49 -25.98 -7.77 0.38
CA VAL A 49 -26.65 -8.96 -0.14
C VAL A 49 -26.84 -8.75 -1.63
N VAL A 50 -26.39 -9.70 -2.44
CA VAL A 50 -26.42 -9.60 -3.90
C VAL A 50 -27.13 -10.81 -4.47
N GLU A 51 -28.05 -10.57 -5.40
CA GLU A 51 -28.74 -11.61 -6.15
C GLU A 51 -27.94 -12.04 -7.39
N LEU A 52 -27.89 -13.35 -7.63
CA LEU A 52 -27.15 -13.96 -8.73
C LEU A 52 -28.10 -14.42 -9.83
N ASN A 53 -27.82 -14.00 -11.07
CA ASN A 53 -28.67 -14.26 -12.23
C ASN A 53 -28.19 -15.46 -13.08
N GLY A 54 -27.15 -16.18 -12.68
CA GLY A 54 -26.64 -17.34 -13.42
C GLY A 54 -25.75 -16.99 -14.64
N ARG A 55 -25.35 -15.73 -14.79
CA ARG A 55 -24.54 -15.22 -15.91
C ARG A 55 -23.04 -15.12 -15.62
N LEU A 56 -22.60 -15.36 -14.38
CA LEU A 56 -21.18 -15.26 -14.01
C LEU A 56 -20.42 -16.53 -14.43
N ASN A 57 -19.86 -16.49 -15.63
CA ASN A 57 -19.10 -17.62 -16.19
C ASN A 57 -17.68 -17.75 -15.62
N LYS A 58 -16.99 -16.63 -15.37
CA LYS A 58 -15.63 -16.59 -14.84
C LYS A 58 -15.38 -15.26 -14.12
N CYS A 59 -14.95 -15.33 -12.87
CA CYS A 59 -14.48 -14.18 -12.11
C CYS A 59 -13.11 -14.51 -11.54
N GLY A 60 -12.16 -13.58 -11.62
CA GLY A 60 -10.82 -13.73 -11.08
C GLY A 60 -10.27 -12.38 -10.67
N VAL A 61 -9.34 -12.39 -9.73
CA VAL A 61 -8.57 -11.19 -9.39
C VAL A 61 -7.73 -10.79 -10.61
N ILE A 62 -7.59 -9.48 -10.85
CA ILE A 62 -6.65 -8.90 -11.82
C ILE A 62 -5.24 -9.05 -11.23
N SER A 63 -4.78 -10.29 -11.14
CA SER A 63 -3.46 -10.68 -10.70
C SER A 63 -3.04 -11.93 -11.47
N PRO A 64 -1.76 -12.08 -11.85
CA PRO A 64 -1.27 -13.31 -12.44
C PRO A 64 -1.61 -14.50 -11.53
N ARG A 65 -2.11 -15.59 -12.12
CA ARG A 65 -2.41 -16.82 -11.37
C ARG A 65 -1.12 -17.59 -11.13
N PHE A 66 -0.79 -17.79 -9.86
CA PHE A 66 0.26 -18.68 -9.41
C PHE A 66 -0.36 -19.65 -8.40
N ASP A 67 0.07 -20.91 -8.43
CA ASP A 67 -0.26 -21.87 -7.37
C ASP A 67 0.68 -21.57 -6.20
N VAL A 68 0.12 -21.03 -5.12
CA VAL A 68 0.88 -20.50 -3.98
C VAL A 68 0.31 -21.04 -2.67
N GLY A 69 1.19 -21.48 -1.75
CA GLY A 69 0.77 -21.85 -0.39
C GLY A 69 0.37 -20.62 0.44
N VAL A 70 -0.54 -20.78 1.43
CA VAL A 70 -1.06 -19.65 2.24
C VAL A 70 0.05 -18.80 2.88
N LYS A 71 1.15 -19.43 3.33
CA LYS A 71 2.31 -18.75 3.93
C LYS A 71 3.16 -17.98 2.93
N GLU A 72 3.04 -18.29 1.65
CA GLU A 72 3.82 -17.69 0.57
C GLU A 72 3.07 -16.55 -0.12
N ILE A 73 1.79 -16.33 0.20
CA ILE A 73 0.94 -15.30 -0.43
C ILE A 73 1.58 -13.92 -0.29
N GLU A 74 2.07 -13.55 0.90
CA GLU A 74 2.68 -12.24 1.14
C GLU A 74 3.98 -12.06 0.34
N GLY A 75 4.84 -13.09 0.30
CA GLY A 75 6.07 -13.07 -0.49
C GLY A 75 5.84 -13.07 -2.00
N TRP A 76 4.77 -13.71 -2.48
CA TRP A 76 4.35 -13.62 -3.89
C TRP A 76 3.72 -12.28 -4.24
N THR A 77 2.97 -11.67 -3.31
CA THR A 77 2.42 -10.32 -3.47
C THR A 77 3.54 -9.30 -3.63
N ALA A 78 4.64 -9.45 -2.87
CA ALA A 78 5.84 -8.65 -3.07
C ALA A 78 6.52 -8.90 -4.42
N ARG A 79 6.58 -10.16 -4.89
CA ARG A 79 7.22 -10.57 -6.16
C ARG A 79 6.49 -10.18 -7.44
N LEU A 80 5.19 -9.87 -7.36
CA LEU A 80 4.38 -9.49 -8.51
C LEU A 80 4.81 -8.12 -9.05
N LEU A 81 5.57 -8.15 -10.14
CA LEU A 81 6.05 -6.93 -10.80
C LEU A 81 4.87 -6.03 -11.24
N PRO A 82 4.88 -4.73 -10.91
CA PRO A 82 3.86 -3.75 -11.33
C PRO A 82 3.64 -3.71 -12.85
N SER A 83 4.66 -4.02 -13.64
CA SER A 83 4.59 -4.06 -15.12
C SER A 83 3.57 -5.06 -15.66
N ARG A 84 3.39 -6.21 -15.00
CA ARG A 84 2.40 -7.22 -15.42
C ARG A 84 0.97 -6.79 -15.11
N GLN A 85 0.78 -6.04 -14.02
CA GLN A 85 -0.52 -5.46 -13.68
C GLN A 85 -0.87 -4.33 -14.65
N ALA A 86 0.11 -3.50 -15.03
CA ALA A 86 -0.08 -2.43 -16.01
C ALA A 86 -0.46 -2.97 -17.40
N SER A 87 0.22 -4.03 -17.88
CA SER A 87 -0.13 -4.66 -19.16
C SER A 87 -1.55 -5.24 -19.13
N LEU A 88 -1.95 -5.84 -18.01
CA LEU A 88 -3.29 -6.39 -17.86
C LEU A 88 -4.34 -5.27 -17.84
N LEU A 89 -4.09 -4.17 -17.13
CA LEU A 89 -4.98 -3.02 -17.12
C LEU A 89 -5.16 -2.44 -18.53
N SER A 90 -4.08 -2.34 -19.31
CA SER A 90 -4.13 -1.85 -20.70
C SER A 90 -4.88 -2.78 -21.66
N SER A 91 -5.00 -4.07 -21.34
CA SER A 91 -5.77 -5.04 -22.13
C SER A 91 -7.28 -4.96 -21.91
N ILE A 92 -7.71 -4.29 -20.84
CA ILE A 92 -9.12 -4.14 -20.49
C ILE A 92 -9.67 -2.90 -21.20
N GLN A 93 -10.75 -3.09 -21.97
CA GLN A 93 -11.48 -1.99 -22.59
C GLN A 93 -12.52 -1.45 -21.61
N PHE A 94 -12.36 -0.21 -21.17
CA PHE A 94 -13.31 0.47 -20.30
C PHE A 94 -14.27 1.32 -21.13
N GLY A 95 -15.57 1.26 -20.81
CA GLY A 95 -16.56 2.15 -21.41
C GLY A 95 -16.40 3.60 -20.93
N PRO A 96 -16.96 4.61 -21.63
CA PRO A 96 -16.83 6.02 -21.25
C PRO A 96 -17.34 6.36 -19.84
N GLN A 97 -18.30 5.58 -19.35
CA GLN A 97 -18.93 5.72 -18.03
C GLN A 97 -18.16 4.99 -16.92
N ASP A 98 -17.24 4.09 -17.29
CA ASP A 98 -16.45 3.24 -16.37
C ASP A 98 -14.99 3.72 -16.29
N GLY A 99 -14.68 4.91 -16.83
CA GLY A 99 -13.33 5.49 -16.86
C GLY A 99 -12.69 5.63 -15.48
N TRP A 100 -13.48 5.89 -14.45
CA TRP A 100 -13.02 5.94 -13.06
C TRP A 100 -12.37 4.65 -12.57
N LEU A 101 -12.79 3.50 -13.10
CA LEU A 101 -12.23 2.21 -12.72
C LEU A 101 -10.81 2.07 -13.28
N SER A 102 -10.60 2.56 -14.50
CA SER A 102 -9.28 2.68 -15.12
C SER A 102 -8.38 3.64 -14.33
N SER A 103 -8.88 4.85 -13.99
CA SER A 103 -8.12 5.84 -13.22
C SER A 103 -7.80 5.31 -11.80
N PHE A 104 -8.74 4.61 -11.15
CA PHE A 104 -8.54 4.00 -9.83
C PHE A 104 -7.48 2.90 -9.86
N TYR A 105 -7.58 1.92 -10.77
CA TYR A 105 -6.56 0.88 -10.90
C TYR A 105 -5.22 1.43 -11.38
N SER A 106 -5.22 2.48 -12.20
CA SER A 106 -4.01 3.21 -12.58
C SER A 106 -3.34 3.81 -11.35
N CYS A 107 -4.06 4.44 -10.43
CA CYS A 107 -3.49 4.92 -9.16
C CYS A 107 -2.91 3.79 -8.30
N LEU A 108 -3.54 2.61 -8.29
CA LEU A 108 -3.05 1.44 -7.54
C LEU A 108 -1.76 0.85 -8.13
N ILE A 109 -1.61 0.86 -9.45
CA ILE A 109 -0.53 0.17 -10.17
C ILE A 109 0.63 1.11 -10.49
N LYS A 110 0.33 2.34 -10.92
CA LYS A 110 1.28 3.33 -11.43
C LYS A 110 1.73 4.31 -10.35
N LYS A 111 2.05 3.79 -9.17
CA LYS A 111 2.57 4.58 -8.03
C LYS A 111 3.88 5.31 -8.34
N TYR A 112 4.57 4.91 -9.40
CA TYR A 112 5.91 5.39 -9.78
C TYR A 112 5.96 6.07 -11.17
N ASP A 113 4.81 6.39 -11.77
CA ASP A 113 4.76 7.14 -13.03
C ASP A 113 5.13 8.63 -12.81
N LYS A 114 5.04 9.46 -13.84
CA LYS A 114 5.30 10.90 -13.73
C LYS A 114 4.29 11.57 -12.78
N GLU A 115 4.77 12.47 -11.93
CA GLU A 115 4.00 13.16 -10.88
C GLU A 115 2.70 13.79 -11.42
N ASN A 116 2.80 14.52 -12.53
CA ASN A 116 1.65 15.18 -13.18
C ASN A 116 0.53 14.21 -13.58
N VAL A 117 0.85 12.96 -13.93
CA VAL A 117 -0.15 11.95 -14.35
C VAL A 117 -0.88 11.39 -13.14
N VAL A 118 -0.15 11.18 -12.04
CA VAL A 118 -0.72 10.62 -10.82
C VAL A 118 -1.62 11.64 -10.13
N GLU A 119 -1.20 12.89 -10.03
CA GLU A 119 -2.03 13.97 -9.49
C GLU A 119 -3.26 14.27 -10.34
N ALA A 120 -3.15 14.19 -11.68
CA ALA A 120 -4.29 14.31 -12.58
C ALA A 120 -5.32 13.19 -12.35
N ASN A 121 -4.88 11.93 -12.19
CA ASN A 121 -5.77 10.81 -11.91
C ASN A 121 -6.49 10.95 -10.56
N PHE A 122 -5.79 11.42 -9.52
CA PHE A 122 -6.43 11.76 -8.25
C PHE A 122 -7.43 12.92 -8.41
N GLY A 123 -7.08 13.94 -9.20
CA GLY A 123 -7.95 15.06 -9.53
C GLY A 123 -9.22 14.63 -10.27
N GLU A 124 -9.15 13.67 -11.20
CA GLU A 124 -10.31 13.10 -11.88
C GLU A 124 -11.24 12.39 -10.90
N LEU A 125 -10.69 11.54 -10.02
CA LEU A 125 -11.44 10.79 -9.00
C LEU A 125 -12.06 11.71 -7.94
N GLU A 126 -11.44 12.85 -7.66
CA GLU A 126 -11.98 13.89 -6.76
C GLU A 126 -13.02 14.80 -7.43
N LYS A 127 -12.94 14.98 -8.74
CA LYS A 127 -13.84 15.83 -9.55
C LYS A 127 -15.09 15.10 -10.03
N GLU A 128 -15.15 13.77 -9.95
CA GLU A 128 -16.35 13.00 -10.32
C GLU A 128 -17.60 13.51 -9.57
N ARG A 129 -18.40 14.32 -10.26
CA ARG A 129 -19.77 14.69 -9.88
C ARG A 129 -20.75 13.66 -10.40
N CYS A 130 -21.72 13.31 -9.56
CA CYS A 130 -22.85 12.44 -9.87
C CYS A 130 -23.53 12.82 -11.19
N ASN A 131 -23.58 11.87 -12.13
CA ASN A 131 -24.57 11.86 -13.21
C ASN A 131 -25.44 10.61 -13.07
N SER A 132 -26.51 10.70 -12.27
CA SER A 132 -27.77 10.01 -12.53
C SER A 132 -28.84 10.48 -11.55
N ASN A 133 -29.99 10.87 -12.12
CA ASN A 133 -31.21 11.22 -11.42
C ASN A 133 -31.78 9.97 -10.75
N THR A 134 -31.38 9.66 -9.52
CA THR A 134 -32.14 8.81 -8.59
C THR A 134 -32.00 9.42 -7.20
N SER A 135 -33.13 9.85 -6.65
CA SER A 135 -33.23 10.80 -5.55
C SER A 135 -32.99 10.21 -4.14
N ASP A 136 -32.38 9.03 -3.99
CA ASP A 136 -32.31 8.35 -2.67
C ASP A 136 -30.95 7.78 -2.24
N LEU A 137 -29.82 8.09 -2.91
CA LEU A 137 -28.50 7.51 -2.57
C LEU A 137 -27.36 8.52 -2.39
N SER A 138 -27.68 9.76 -2.01
CA SER A 138 -26.73 10.86 -1.82
C SER A 138 -25.56 10.57 -0.85
N PHE A 139 -25.67 9.55 0.01
CA PHE A 139 -24.63 9.17 0.97
C PHE A 139 -23.53 8.24 0.40
N ILE A 140 -23.73 7.62 -0.77
CA ILE A 140 -22.90 6.48 -1.23
C ILE A 140 -21.87 6.83 -2.33
N HIS A 141 -21.97 7.96 -3.02
CA HIS A 141 -21.36 8.10 -4.35
C HIS A 141 -19.98 8.78 -4.49
N THR A 142 -19.44 9.48 -3.48
CA THR A 142 -18.14 10.18 -3.65
C THR A 142 -16.95 9.34 -3.20
N LEU A 143 -16.09 8.94 -4.14
CA LEU A 143 -14.85 8.18 -3.90
C LEU A 143 -13.78 8.97 -3.13
N LYS A 144 -13.92 10.29 -3.05
CA LYS A 144 -13.01 11.20 -2.33
C LYS A 144 -12.76 10.80 -0.87
N THR A 145 -13.72 10.13 -0.23
CA THR A 145 -13.62 9.72 1.18
C THR A 145 -13.17 8.27 1.36
N ASN A 146 -12.80 7.57 0.28
CA ASN A 146 -12.42 6.17 0.37
C ASN A 146 -11.03 6.02 1.02
N THR A 147 -10.95 5.19 2.06
CA THR A 147 -9.71 4.92 2.82
C THR A 147 -8.57 4.43 1.93
N ASP A 148 -8.83 3.48 1.01
CA ASP A 148 -7.80 2.90 0.16
C ASP A 148 -7.21 3.93 -0.82
N LEU A 149 -8.05 4.81 -1.39
CA LEU A 149 -7.61 5.89 -2.27
C LEU A 149 -6.74 6.90 -1.51
N LEU A 150 -7.17 7.28 -0.31
CA LEU A 150 -6.45 8.23 0.54
C LEU A 150 -5.10 7.64 1.01
N VAL A 151 -5.05 6.35 1.33
CA VAL A 151 -3.79 5.65 1.65
C VAL A 151 -2.85 5.64 0.43
N CYS A 152 -3.37 5.37 -0.76
CA CYS A 152 -2.53 5.42 -1.98
C CYS A 152 -2.02 6.84 -2.27
N LYS A 153 -2.82 7.87 -1.98
CA LYS A 153 -2.42 9.26 -2.08
C LYS A 153 -1.35 9.63 -1.05
N ALA A 154 -1.45 9.13 0.18
CA ALA A 154 -0.43 9.30 1.21
C ALA A 154 0.90 8.62 0.84
N GLU A 155 0.85 7.37 0.37
CA GLU A 155 2.02 6.65 -0.15
C GLU A 155 2.72 7.43 -1.28
N TYR A 156 1.94 8.04 -2.17
CA TYR A 156 2.46 8.90 -3.23
C TYR A 156 3.16 10.15 -2.68
N TYR A 157 2.53 10.88 -1.75
CA TYR A 157 3.16 12.07 -1.15
C TYR A 157 4.45 11.74 -0.39
N HIS A 158 4.49 10.61 0.31
CA HIS A 158 5.72 10.13 0.94
C HIS A 158 6.83 9.90 -0.11
N GLN A 159 6.50 9.30 -1.25
CA GLN A 159 7.47 9.03 -2.32
C GLN A 159 7.99 10.31 -2.99
N CYS A 160 7.14 11.32 -3.15
CA CYS A 160 7.50 12.66 -3.67
C CYS A 160 8.30 13.49 -2.66
N GLY A 161 8.46 13.03 -1.41
CA GLY A 161 9.14 13.79 -0.35
C GLY A 161 8.29 14.88 0.29
N GLU A 162 7.00 14.97 -0.05
CA GLU A 162 6.06 15.90 0.59
C GLU A 162 5.53 15.34 1.92
N TYR A 163 6.44 15.16 2.88
CA TYR A 163 6.14 14.47 4.13
C TYR A 163 5.09 15.17 4.99
N GLN A 164 4.99 16.51 4.93
CA GLN A 164 4.00 17.29 5.68
C GLN A 164 2.56 16.96 5.24
N LYS A 165 2.29 17.00 3.92
CA LYS A 165 0.96 16.66 3.39
C LYS A 165 0.62 15.19 3.64
N CYS A 166 1.63 14.31 3.55
CA CYS A 166 1.49 12.89 3.89
C CYS A 166 1.08 12.70 5.35
N PHE A 167 1.74 13.41 6.27
CA PHE A 167 1.46 13.33 7.70
C PHE A 167 0.03 13.79 8.04
N GLU A 168 -0.38 14.96 7.54
CA GLU A 168 -1.75 15.48 7.74
C GLU A 168 -2.82 14.51 7.22
N LEU A 169 -2.61 13.96 6.03
CA LEU A 169 -3.53 13.03 5.39
C LEU A 169 -3.64 11.70 6.16
N THR A 170 -2.51 11.19 6.67
CA THR A 170 -2.49 9.93 7.44
C THR A 170 -3.02 10.10 8.86
N SER A 171 -2.79 11.24 9.51
CA SER A 171 -3.42 11.55 10.81
C SER A 171 -4.95 11.53 10.70
N PHE A 172 -5.48 12.18 9.67
CA PHE A 172 -6.92 12.14 9.37
C PHE A 172 -7.46 10.72 9.10
N LEU A 173 -6.64 9.86 8.48
CA LEU A 173 -7.03 8.46 8.26
C LEU A 173 -7.04 7.66 9.55
N LEU A 174 -6.06 7.87 10.43
CA LEU A 174 -5.95 7.17 11.71
C LEU A 174 -7.04 7.61 12.71
N GLU A 175 -7.54 8.84 12.63
CA GLU A 175 -8.71 9.26 13.40
C GLU A 175 -9.98 8.47 13.01
N LYS A 176 -10.09 8.05 11.74
CA LYS A 176 -11.25 7.31 11.22
C LYS A 176 -11.12 5.80 11.40
N ASP A 177 -9.95 5.27 11.10
CA ASP A 177 -9.61 3.86 11.25
C ASP A 177 -8.24 3.79 11.93
N THR A 178 -8.29 3.58 13.24
CA THR A 178 -7.13 3.64 14.13
C THR A 178 -6.04 2.63 13.76
N LEU A 179 -6.34 1.60 12.97
CA LEU A 179 -5.44 0.45 12.79
C LEU A 179 -5.33 -0.05 11.35
N HIS A 180 -5.57 0.82 10.36
CA HIS A 180 -5.24 0.49 8.99
C HIS A 180 -3.72 0.33 8.80
N LEU A 181 -3.22 -0.93 8.74
CA LEU A 181 -1.80 -1.29 8.75
C LEU A 181 -0.93 -0.44 7.80
N LYS A 182 -1.38 -0.25 6.55
CA LYS A 182 -0.64 0.55 5.55
C LYS A 182 -0.58 2.03 5.92
N SER A 183 -1.68 2.59 6.45
CA SER A 183 -1.76 3.99 6.86
C SER A 183 -0.82 4.24 8.03
N THR A 184 -0.85 3.36 9.04
CA THR A 184 0.05 3.43 10.19
C THR A 184 1.52 3.39 9.75
N LEU A 185 1.88 2.53 8.80
CA LEU A 185 3.25 2.45 8.30
C LEU A 185 3.71 3.73 7.59
N VAL A 186 2.88 4.25 6.70
CA VAL A 186 3.18 5.49 5.96
C VAL A 186 3.24 6.67 6.92
N HIS A 187 2.37 6.71 7.93
CA HIS A 187 2.39 7.71 8.99
C HIS A 187 3.68 7.67 9.82
N LEU A 188 4.09 6.49 10.28
CA LEU A 188 5.34 6.31 11.03
C LEU A 188 6.56 6.74 10.22
N ALA A 189 6.59 6.43 8.92
CA ALA A 189 7.65 6.84 8.02
C ALA A 189 7.68 8.37 7.83
N ALA A 190 6.53 9.00 7.54
CA ALA A 190 6.44 10.45 7.42
C ALA A 190 6.81 11.18 8.73
N ALA A 191 6.36 10.68 9.88
CA ALA A 191 6.70 11.22 11.19
C ALA A 191 8.21 11.09 11.50
N MET A 192 8.85 10.00 11.04
CA MET A 192 10.28 9.81 11.16
C MET A 192 11.07 10.84 10.35
N GLU A 193 10.71 11.04 9.09
CA GLU A 193 11.36 12.00 8.20
C GLU A 193 11.14 13.46 8.66
N LEU A 194 9.97 13.77 9.24
CA LEU A 194 9.68 15.07 9.87
C LEU A 194 10.36 15.25 11.24
N GLY A 195 10.91 14.20 11.84
CA GLY A 195 11.53 14.24 13.17
C GLY A 195 10.55 14.45 14.33
N ASN A 196 9.26 14.14 14.14
CA ASN A 196 8.23 14.39 15.15
C ASN A 196 8.21 13.29 16.22
N SER A 197 9.20 13.33 17.12
CA SER A 197 9.44 12.29 18.14
C SER A 197 8.30 12.12 19.16
N ASN A 198 7.54 13.18 19.44
CA ASN A 198 6.42 13.14 20.39
C ASN A 198 5.30 12.24 19.89
N GLU A 199 4.90 12.41 18.62
CA GLU A 199 3.85 11.61 18.01
C GLU A 199 4.28 10.13 17.89
N LEU A 200 5.51 9.90 17.44
CA LEU A 200 6.08 8.56 17.37
C LEU A 200 6.09 7.85 18.72
N TYR A 201 6.40 8.57 19.80
CA TYR A 201 6.38 8.01 21.15
C TYR A 201 4.97 7.59 21.58
N LEU A 202 3.98 8.48 21.40
CA LEU A 202 2.58 8.20 21.74
C LEU A 202 2.06 7.01 20.95
N MET A 203 2.30 6.99 19.63
CA MET A 203 1.88 5.90 18.76
C MET A 203 2.57 4.58 19.11
N ALA A 204 3.88 4.60 19.38
CA ALA A 204 4.61 3.41 19.81
C ALA A 204 4.06 2.83 21.12
N CYS A 205 3.78 3.69 22.11
CA CYS A 205 3.19 3.27 23.38
C CYS A 205 1.80 2.63 23.19
N ASN A 206 0.96 3.23 22.35
CA ASN A 206 -0.38 2.69 22.06
C ASN A 206 -0.28 1.34 21.35
N LEU A 207 0.55 1.22 20.31
CA LEU A 207 0.73 -0.02 19.55
C LEU A 207 1.31 -1.18 20.38
N VAL A 208 2.21 -0.90 21.33
CA VAL A 208 2.77 -1.93 22.21
C VAL A 208 1.73 -2.42 23.22
N LYS A 209 0.88 -1.52 23.75
CA LYS A 209 -0.22 -1.88 24.65
C LYS A 209 -1.24 -2.78 23.95
N ASP A 210 -1.63 -2.40 22.73
CA ASP A 210 -2.70 -3.08 22.00
C ASP A 210 -2.22 -4.37 21.29
N TYR A 211 -0.96 -4.40 20.83
CA TYR A 211 -0.45 -5.47 19.95
C TYR A 211 0.99 -5.91 20.25
N LEU A 212 1.24 -6.47 21.44
CA LEU A 212 2.57 -6.94 21.84
C LEU A 212 3.21 -7.96 20.87
N GLN A 213 2.38 -8.74 20.17
CA GLN A 213 2.80 -9.84 19.30
C GLN A 213 3.00 -9.43 17.83
N LYS A 214 2.73 -8.18 17.45
CA LYS A 214 2.94 -7.71 16.06
C LYS A 214 4.30 -7.05 15.91
N ALA A 215 5.01 -7.36 14.82
CA ALA A 215 6.27 -6.70 14.50
C ALA A 215 6.12 -5.18 14.28
N LEU A 216 4.95 -4.73 13.82
CA LEU A 216 4.59 -3.31 13.69
C LEU A 216 4.82 -2.51 14.99
N SER A 217 4.50 -3.10 16.14
CA SER A 217 4.60 -2.42 17.44
C SER A 217 6.06 -2.25 17.89
N TRP A 218 6.91 -3.24 17.62
CA TRP A 218 8.34 -3.11 17.90
C TRP A 218 9.05 -2.23 16.87
N PHE A 219 8.55 -2.22 15.62
CA PHE A 219 9.01 -1.31 14.58
C PHE A 219 8.77 0.15 14.96
N SER A 220 7.58 0.52 15.42
CA SER A 220 7.28 1.90 15.82
C SER A 220 8.15 2.39 16.97
N VAL A 221 8.44 1.53 17.95
CA VAL A 221 9.43 1.81 19.02
C VAL A 221 10.83 2.03 18.45
N GLY A 222 11.25 1.17 17.51
CA GLY A 222 12.53 1.32 16.81
C GLY A 222 12.63 2.64 16.03
N CYS A 223 11.55 3.05 15.38
CA CYS A 223 11.43 4.32 14.67
C CYS A 223 11.56 5.53 15.61
N TYR A 224 10.90 5.50 16.76
CA TYR A 224 11.04 6.53 17.80
C TYR A 224 12.51 6.66 18.25
N TYR A 225 13.15 5.54 18.59
CA TYR A 225 14.56 5.55 19.02
C TYR A 225 15.52 6.04 17.92
N TYR A 226 15.21 5.74 16.67
CA TYR A 226 15.94 6.24 15.51
C TYR A 226 15.83 7.77 15.40
N CYS A 227 14.63 8.35 15.54
CA CYS A 227 14.41 9.79 15.50
C CYS A 227 15.16 10.56 16.59
N ILE A 228 15.24 10.00 17.81
CA ILE A 228 16.02 10.60 18.91
C ILE A 228 17.53 10.31 18.80
N LYS A 229 17.98 9.72 17.68
CA LYS A 229 19.39 9.38 17.39
C LYS A 229 20.02 8.39 18.37
N LYS A 230 19.21 7.62 19.11
CA LYS A 230 19.67 6.52 19.98
C LYS A 230 19.69 5.23 19.18
N TYR A 231 20.61 5.17 18.22
CA TYR A 231 20.69 4.08 17.24
C TYR A 231 20.93 2.70 17.88
N ASP A 232 21.67 2.60 18.99
CA ASP A 232 21.87 1.32 19.69
C ASP A 232 20.58 0.70 20.21
N GLN A 233 19.73 1.53 20.81
CA GLN A 233 18.43 1.10 21.32
C GLN A 233 17.51 0.75 20.14
N SER A 234 17.53 1.56 19.09
CA SER A 234 16.79 1.32 17.85
C SER A 234 17.12 -0.04 17.23
N ARG A 235 18.42 -0.38 17.10
CA ARG A 235 18.90 -1.68 16.60
C ARG A 235 18.34 -2.87 17.40
N ARG A 236 18.30 -2.77 18.73
CA ARG A 236 17.73 -3.84 19.58
C ARG A 236 16.25 -4.07 19.32
N TYR A 237 15.48 -3.00 19.14
CA TYR A 237 14.04 -3.11 18.86
C TYR A 237 13.76 -3.59 17.43
N PHE A 238 14.57 -3.19 16.45
CA PHE A 238 14.47 -3.75 15.10
C PHE A 238 14.83 -5.24 15.06
N SER A 239 15.90 -5.66 15.75
CA SER A 239 16.23 -7.08 15.90
C SER A 239 15.12 -7.87 16.61
N LYS A 240 14.48 -7.28 17.62
CA LYS A 240 13.30 -7.88 18.26
C LYS A 240 12.13 -8.00 17.27
N ALA A 241 11.88 -6.98 16.46
CA ALA A 241 10.82 -6.98 15.45
C ALA A 241 11.06 -8.05 14.38
N THR A 242 12.30 -8.24 13.90
CA THR A 242 12.64 -9.31 12.94
C THR A 242 12.45 -10.71 13.52
N ASN A 243 12.66 -10.88 14.83
CA ASN A 243 12.44 -12.18 15.49
C ASN A 243 10.95 -12.50 15.67
N VAL A 244 10.10 -11.48 15.78
CA VAL A 244 8.63 -11.65 15.84
C VAL A 244 8.08 -11.96 14.45
N ASP A 245 8.45 -11.16 13.46
CA ASP A 245 8.07 -11.36 12.07
C ASP A 245 9.25 -11.03 11.14
N GLY A 246 9.85 -12.08 10.57
CA GLY A 246 10.91 -11.94 9.59
C GLY A 246 10.41 -11.49 8.21
N ASN A 247 9.11 -11.61 7.93
CA ASN A 247 8.47 -11.27 6.65
C ASN A 247 7.95 -9.83 6.61
N PHE A 248 8.59 -8.90 7.33
CA PHE A 248 8.16 -7.52 7.41
C PHE A 248 9.23 -6.55 6.84
N PRO A 249 9.14 -6.16 5.56
CA PRO A 249 10.19 -5.38 4.88
C PRO A 249 10.58 -4.05 5.55
N PRO A 250 9.64 -3.23 6.08
CA PRO A 250 9.99 -1.95 6.69
C PRO A 250 10.98 -2.06 7.85
N VAL A 251 10.90 -3.14 8.64
CA VAL A 251 11.84 -3.37 9.75
C VAL A 251 13.26 -3.59 9.25
N TRP A 252 13.45 -4.40 8.22
CA TRP A 252 14.79 -4.67 7.66
C TRP A 252 15.44 -3.40 7.11
N ILE A 253 14.63 -2.54 6.49
CA ILE A 253 15.08 -1.23 6.00
C ILE A 253 15.47 -0.31 7.17
N GLY A 254 14.60 -0.19 8.18
CA GLY A 254 14.89 0.58 9.39
C GLY A 254 16.14 0.07 10.13
N TYR A 255 16.34 -1.25 10.15
CA TYR A 255 17.50 -1.87 10.78
C TYR A 255 18.80 -1.51 10.07
N GLY A 256 18.83 -1.62 8.73
CA GLY A 256 19.98 -1.19 7.94
C GLY A 256 20.25 0.31 8.05
N ASN A 257 19.20 1.15 8.09
CA ASN A 257 19.33 2.60 8.28
C ASN A 257 19.99 2.93 9.62
N ALA A 258 19.64 2.20 10.69
CA ALA A 258 20.25 2.37 12.01
C ALA A 258 21.76 2.05 12.05
N TYR A 259 22.21 1.05 11.29
CA TYR A 259 23.64 0.75 11.13
C TYR A 259 24.36 1.78 10.27
N SER A 260 23.73 2.16 9.16
CA SER A 260 24.27 3.16 8.26
C SER A 260 24.43 4.52 8.93
N ALA A 261 23.52 4.89 9.83
CA ALA A 261 23.63 6.13 10.61
C ALA A 261 24.76 6.13 11.65
N GLN A 262 25.35 4.96 11.97
CA GLN A 262 26.55 4.83 12.80
C GLN A 262 27.83 4.63 11.99
N ASP A 263 27.79 4.85 10.66
CA ASP A 263 28.90 4.61 9.73
C ASP A 263 29.39 3.15 9.68
N GLU A 264 28.58 2.18 10.16
CA GLU A 264 28.83 0.74 10.06
C GLU A 264 28.32 0.18 8.72
N GLY A 265 28.88 0.67 7.61
CA GLY A 265 28.41 0.40 6.24
C GLY A 265 28.39 -1.08 5.84
N ASP A 266 29.37 -1.89 6.29
CA ASP A 266 29.45 -3.32 5.96
C ASP A 266 28.29 -4.12 6.56
N GLN A 267 27.93 -3.80 7.81
CA GLN A 267 26.81 -4.44 8.50
C GLN A 267 25.48 -4.01 7.87
N ALA A 268 25.34 -2.71 7.56
CA ALA A 268 24.18 -2.19 6.83
C ALA A 268 24.00 -2.90 5.47
N MET A 269 25.10 -3.06 4.73
CA MET A 269 25.11 -3.75 3.42
C MET A 269 24.68 -5.21 3.53
N SER A 270 25.16 -5.92 4.56
CA SER A 270 24.74 -7.30 4.83
C SER A 270 23.23 -7.39 5.05
N ILE A 271 22.67 -6.49 5.87
CA ILE A 271 21.24 -6.42 6.20
C ILE A 271 20.41 -6.11 4.96
N TYR A 272 20.79 -5.10 4.16
CA TYR A 272 20.04 -4.78 2.96
C TYR A 272 20.09 -5.91 1.91
N ARG A 273 21.22 -6.61 1.78
CA ARG A 273 21.31 -7.79 0.89
C ARG A 273 20.43 -8.93 1.39
N THR A 274 20.36 -9.17 2.70
CA THR A 274 19.42 -10.14 3.26
C THR A 274 17.98 -9.74 2.97
N ALA A 275 17.63 -8.46 3.13
CA ALA A 275 16.31 -7.93 2.81
C ALA A 275 15.97 -8.09 1.31
N ALA A 276 16.90 -7.80 0.41
CA ALA A 276 16.70 -7.99 -1.04
C ALA A 276 16.46 -9.46 -1.41
N ARG A 277 17.14 -10.40 -0.73
CA ARG A 277 16.93 -11.85 -0.91
C ARG A 277 15.56 -12.31 -0.38
N LEU A 278 15.13 -11.78 0.76
CA LEU A 278 13.84 -12.11 1.37
C LEU A 278 12.67 -11.48 0.60
N PHE A 279 12.87 -10.29 0.02
CA PHE A 279 11.82 -9.50 -0.63
C PHE A 279 12.16 -9.14 -2.09
N PRO A 280 12.24 -10.12 -3.01
CA PRO A 280 12.72 -9.91 -4.38
C PRO A 280 11.83 -9.03 -5.29
N GLY A 281 10.69 -8.52 -4.81
CA GLY A 281 9.95 -7.48 -5.56
C GLY A 281 9.71 -6.18 -4.78
N CYS A 282 10.36 -6.03 -3.61
CA CYS A 282 10.52 -4.73 -3.00
C CYS A 282 11.78 -4.07 -3.58
N HIS A 283 11.64 -2.88 -4.17
CA HIS A 283 12.76 -2.14 -4.74
C HIS A 283 13.56 -1.34 -3.68
N LEU A 284 12.99 -1.15 -2.48
CA LEU A 284 13.58 -0.33 -1.43
C LEU A 284 14.93 -0.88 -0.94
N PRO A 285 15.10 -2.19 -0.62
CA PRO A 285 16.42 -2.71 -0.24
C PRO A 285 17.52 -2.44 -1.28
N THR A 286 17.23 -2.61 -2.56
CA THR A 286 18.16 -2.31 -3.66
C THR A 286 18.51 -0.83 -3.72
N LEU A 287 17.54 0.05 -3.52
CA LEU A 287 17.77 1.50 -3.44
C LEU A 287 18.73 1.84 -2.29
N TYR A 288 18.51 1.28 -1.11
CA TYR A 288 19.40 1.50 0.05
C TYR A 288 20.79 0.89 -0.15
N ILE A 289 20.92 -0.26 -0.81
CA ILE A 289 22.22 -0.80 -1.24
C ILE A 289 22.96 0.20 -2.14
N GLY A 290 22.26 0.76 -3.13
CA GLY A 290 22.82 1.79 -4.01
C GLY A 290 23.28 3.03 -3.23
N LYS A 291 22.47 3.50 -2.27
CA LYS A 291 22.79 4.62 -1.38
C LYS A 291 24.04 4.36 -0.53
N GLU A 292 24.18 3.16 0.04
CA GLU A 292 25.39 2.79 0.77
C GLU A 292 26.63 2.74 -0.14
N TYR A 293 26.52 2.21 -1.35
CA TYR A 293 27.64 2.23 -2.30
C TYR A 293 28.07 3.64 -2.71
N MET A 294 27.12 4.58 -2.82
CA MET A 294 27.43 5.99 -3.06
C MET A 294 28.17 6.61 -1.88
N ARG A 295 27.78 6.27 -0.64
CA ARG A 295 28.49 6.70 0.59
C ARG A 295 29.91 6.14 0.64
N THR A 296 30.12 4.90 0.21
CA THR A 296 31.45 4.25 0.16
C THR A 296 32.25 4.57 -1.12
N HIS A 297 31.89 5.65 -1.86
CA HIS A 297 32.53 6.14 -3.10
C HIS A 297 32.73 5.09 -4.22
N SER A 298 31.94 4.01 -4.21
CA SER A 298 32.03 2.92 -5.18
C SER A 298 31.03 3.13 -6.33
N TYR A 299 31.20 4.22 -7.09
CA TYR A 299 30.24 4.69 -8.09
C TYR A 299 29.88 3.66 -9.17
N LYS A 300 30.86 2.87 -9.64
CA LYS A 300 30.65 1.84 -10.67
C LYS A 300 29.73 0.70 -10.19
N LEU A 301 29.83 0.34 -8.91
CA LEU A 301 28.98 -0.70 -8.30
C LEU A 301 27.59 -0.15 -7.94
N ALA A 302 27.50 1.14 -7.57
CA ALA A 302 26.23 1.83 -7.36
C ALA A 302 25.40 1.90 -8.65
N GLU A 303 26.03 2.23 -9.77
CA GLU A 303 25.38 2.30 -11.09
C GLU A 303 24.91 0.90 -11.57
N GLN A 304 25.74 -0.13 -11.42
CA GLN A 304 25.36 -1.50 -11.76
C GLN A 304 24.25 -2.06 -10.86
N GLY A 305 24.27 -1.76 -9.56
CA GLY A 305 23.23 -2.22 -8.62
C GLY A 305 21.89 -1.52 -8.82
N THR A 306 21.90 -0.24 -9.19
CA THR A 306 20.67 0.53 -9.48
C THR A 306 20.08 0.18 -10.85
N LEU A 307 20.90 -0.08 -11.87
CA LEU A 307 20.43 -0.41 -13.22
C LEU A 307 19.95 -1.86 -13.39
N ASN A 308 20.60 -2.83 -12.74
CA ASN A 308 20.26 -4.25 -12.93
C ASN A 308 18.98 -4.68 -12.20
N ASP A 309 18.72 -4.12 -11.02
CA ASP A 309 17.57 -4.53 -10.19
C ASP A 309 16.48 -3.44 -10.07
N GLY A 310 16.82 -2.18 -10.36
CA GLY A 310 15.92 -1.03 -10.26
C GLY A 310 15.48 -0.52 -11.63
N ARG A 311 14.62 -1.26 -12.34
CA ARG A 311 13.95 -0.68 -13.52
C ARG A 311 13.13 0.55 -13.09
N VAL A 312 13.70 1.73 -13.39
CA VAL A 312 13.07 3.06 -13.58
C VAL A 312 12.87 3.96 -12.34
N ILE A 313 12.86 3.45 -11.11
CA ILE A 313 12.43 4.28 -9.95
C ILE A 313 13.60 4.98 -9.22
N ALA A 314 14.77 4.33 -9.12
CA ALA A 314 15.89 4.80 -8.29
C ALA A 314 16.54 6.11 -8.78
N VAL A 315 16.47 6.40 -10.08
CA VAL A 315 17.14 7.58 -10.68
C VAL A 315 16.47 8.90 -10.26
N LYS A 316 15.15 8.91 -9.99
CA LYS A 316 14.43 10.15 -9.62
C LYS A 316 14.66 10.58 -8.16
N GLN A 317 14.75 9.64 -7.23
CA GLN A 317 14.95 9.99 -5.81
C GLN A 317 16.40 10.42 -5.52
N LEU A 318 17.36 9.95 -6.31
CA LEU A 318 18.76 10.36 -6.18
C LEU A 318 19.03 11.75 -6.77
N SER A 319 18.27 12.20 -7.78
CA SER A 319 18.43 13.54 -8.37
C SER A 319 17.78 14.68 -7.56
N ALA A 320 16.91 14.37 -6.60
CA ALA A 320 16.26 15.38 -5.75
C ALA A 320 17.09 15.73 -4.49
N ALA A 321 18.18 14.99 -4.23
CA ALA A 321 19.06 15.18 -3.09
C ALA A 321 20.43 15.80 -3.45
N SER A 322 20.57 16.28 -4.70
CA SER A 322 21.76 17.00 -5.20
C SER A 322 21.56 18.50 -5.21
#